data_AF-A0A1D6FDU6-F1
#
_entry.id   AF-A0A1D6FDU6-F1
#
_cell.length_a   1.000
_cell.length_b   1.000
_cell.length_c   1.000
_cell.angle_alpha   90.00
_cell.angle_beta   90.00
_cell.angle_gamma   90.00
#
_symmetry.space_group_name_H-M   'P 1'
#
loop_
_entity.id
_entity.type
_entity.pdbx_description
1 polymer ?
#
loop_
_entity_poly.entity_id
_entity_poly.type
_entity_poly.pdbx_seq_one_letter_code
_entity_poly.pdbx_strand_id
1 'polypeptide(L)'
;MEGVLSHQLKQSVIDGNKVVLSVSNADTKVDDAEFEENEVYAIDIVTSTGEGKLSKDWVKHIQQEWKVVVVYDCKIVEGVLSHQLKQPVIDGNKVVLSVSNADTKVDGAEFEENEVYALDIVTSTGEGK
;
A
#
# COMPACT_ATOMS: atom_id res chain seq x y z
N MET A 1 -0.66 -10.90 12.15
CA MET A 1 -0.84 -11.18 10.72
C MET A 1 0.55 -11.38 10.15
N GLU A 2 0.87 -12.56 9.63
CA GLU A 2 2.20 -12.92 9.13
C GLU A 2 2.12 -13.19 7.62
N GLY A 3 3.17 -12.87 6.87
CA GLY A 3 3.30 -13.27 5.46
C GLY A 3 2.83 -12.27 4.39
N VAL A 4 2.73 -10.97 4.70
CA VAL A 4 2.47 -9.95 3.66
C VAL A 4 3.76 -9.62 2.92
N LEU A 5 3.74 -9.77 1.59
CA LEU A 5 4.85 -9.54 0.68
C LEU A 5 4.55 -8.34 -0.20
N SER A 6 5.56 -7.53 -0.46
CA SER A 6 5.50 -6.39 -1.36
C SER A 6 6.28 -6.70 -2.63
N HIS A 7 5.78 -6.31 -3.80
CA HIS A 7 6.29 -6.79 -5.09
C HIS A 7 6.71 -5.66 -6.03
N GLN A 8 7.76 -5.90 -6.82
CA GLN A 8 8.05 -5.09 -8.00
C GLN A 8 6.95 -5.29 -9.05
N LEU A 9 6.37 -4.20 -9.55
CA LEU A 9 5.44 -4.23 -10.67
C LEU A 9 6.18 -4.03 -12.00
N LYS A 10 5.80 -4.81 -13.01
CA LYS A 10 6.18 -4.58 -14.42
C LYS A 10 4.91 -4.51 -15.26
N GLN A 11 4.99 -3.97 -16.47
CA GLN A 11 3.84 -3.95 -17.37
C GLN A 11 3.28 -5.39 -17.52
N SER A 12 2.01 -5.56 -17.12
CA SER A 12 1.29 -6.85 -17.11
C SER A 12 1.78 -7.93 -16.15
N VAL A 13 2.64 -7.61 -15.16
CA VAL A 13 3.14 -8.57 -14.16
C VAL A 13 3.12 -7.93 -12.76
N ILE A 14 2.41 -8.56 -11.82
CA ILE A 14 2.27 -8.09 -10.43
C ILE A 14 3.38 -8.62 -9.52
N ASP A 15 4.02 -9.74 -9.89
CA ASP A 15 5.12 -10.35 -9.14
C ASP A 15 6.43 -10.31 -9.93
N GLY A 16 7.08 -9.16 -9.97
CA GLY A 16 8.42 -9.02 -10.53
C GLY A 16 9.47 -9.82 -9.76
N ASN A 17 10.71 -9.84 -10.27
CA ASN A 17 11.80 -10.61 -9.66
C ASN A 17 12.22 -10.08 -8.29
N LYS A 18 11.94 -8.81 -7.99
CA LYS A 18 12.31 -8.16 -6.73
C LYS A 18 11.11 -8.17 -5.77
N VAL A 19 11.33 -8.67 -4.55
CA VAL A 19 10.32 -8.80 -3.49
C VAL A 19 10.85 -8.17 -2.21
N VAL A 20 10.01 -7.40 -1.52
CA VAL A 20 10.34 -6.75 -0.24
C VAL A 20 9.53 -7.39 0.88
N LEU A 21 10.22 -7.76 1.97
CA LEU A 21 9.58 -8.31 3.17
C LEU A 21 9.14 -7.19 4.10
N SER A 22 7.84 -7.14 4.38
CA SER A 22 7.27 -6.22 5.36
C SER A 22 7.73 -6.57 6.80
N VAL A 23 7.82 -7.86 7.11
CA VAL A 23 8.38 -8.40 8.37
C VAL A 23 9.18 -9.66 8.05
N SER A 24 10.44 -9.72 8.46
CA SER A 24 11.26 -10.93 8.34
C SER A 24 11.02 -11.88 9.52
N ASN A 25 11.03 -13.19 9.25
CA ASN A 25 11.06 -14.23 10.27
C ASN A 25 12.08 -15.32 9.87
N ALA A 26 12.24 -16.34 10.69
CA ALA A 26 13.27 -17.37 10.46
C ALA A 26 13.07 -18.16 9.14
N ASP A 27 11.82 -18.23 8.67
CA ASP A 27 11.41 -19.07 7.54
C ASP A 27 11.23 -18.29 6.24
N THR A 28 11.08 -16.96 6.31
CA THR A 28 10.89 -16.09 5.15
C THR A 28 12.17 -15.29 4.87
N LYS A 29 12.83 -15.59 3.75
CA LYS A 29 14.02 -14.88 3.26
C LYS A 29 13.81 -14.43 1.82
N VAL A 30 14.25 -13.22 1.52
CA VAL A 30 14.35 -12.68 0.16
C VAL A 30 15.79 -12.27 -0.08
N ASP A 31 16.20 -12.27 -1.35
CA ASP A 31 17.54 -11.82 -1.73
C ASP A 31 17.64 -10.29 -1.67
N ASP A 32 18.82 -9.78 -1.35
CA ASP A 32 19.09 -8.34 -1.44
C ASP A 32 18.98 -7.88 -2.91
N ALA A 33 18.38 -6.71 -3.12
CA ALA A 33 18.21 -6.12 -4.44
C ALA A 33 18.51 -4.61 -4.42
N GLU A 34 19.15 -4.12 -5.48
CA GLU A 34 19.31 -2.68 -5.71
C GLU A 34 18.12 -2.13 -6.50
N PHE A 35 17.65 -0.94 -6.14
CA PHE A 35 16.57 -0.25 -6.84
C PHE A 35 17.10 0.43 -8.11
N GLU A 36 16.35 0.35 -9.20
CA GLU A 36 16.72 0.93 -10.50
C GLU A 36 15.77 2.07 -10.92
N GLU A 37 16.20 2.87 -11.89
CA GLU A 37 15.42 3.98 -12.43
C GLU A 37 14.14 3.45 -13.13
N ASN A 38 13.01 4.12 -12.87
CA ASN A 38 11.67 3.78 -13.37
C ASN A 38 11.08 2.46 -12.87
N GLU A 39 11.63 1.88 -11.82
CA GLU A 39 10.97 0.76 -11.15
C GLU A 39 9.75 1.21 -10.36
N VAL A 40 8.78 0.30 -10.27
CA VAL A 40 7.53 0.48 -9.54
C VAL A 40 7.41 -0.64 -8.53
N TYR A 41 7.01 -0.29 -7.31
CA TYR A 41 6.82 -1.25 -6.22
C TYR A 41 5.46 -1.05 -5.59
N ALA A 42 4.71 -2.14 -5.45
CA ALA A 42 3.50 -2.21 -4.62
C ALA A 42 3.90 -2.63 -3.20
N ILE A 43 3.54 -1.79 -2.24
CA ILE A 43 3.72 -2.04 -0.82
C ILE A 43 2.34 -2.35 -0.25
N ASP A 44 2.16 -3.61 0.15
CA ASP A 44 0.92 -4.07 0.74
C ASP A 44 1.06 -4.05 2.26
N ILE A 45 0.17 -3.32 2.92
CA ILE A 45 0.09 -3.29 4.38
C ILE A 45 -1.32 -3.69 4.78
N VAL A 46 -1.42 -4.81 5.50
CA VAL A 46 -2.70 -5.17 6.13
C VAL A 46 -2.71 -4.73 7.58
N THR A 47 -3.69 -3.90 7.93
CA THR A 47 -3.86 -3.37 9.28
C THR A 47 -5.30 -3.50 9.75
N SER A 48 -5.50 -3.53 11.06
CA SER A 48 -6.83 -3.61 11.69
C SER A 48 -7.04 -2.47 12.68
N THR A 49 -8.27 -1.94 12.72
CA THR A 49 -8.71 -0.95 13.73
C THR A 49 -9.00 -1.61 15.08
N GLY A 50 -7.98 -2.16 15.75
CA GLY A 50 -8.13 -2.72 17.10
C GLY A 50 -8.15 -1.67 18.23
N GLU A 51 -7.90 -2.08 19.48
CA GLU A 51 -7.82 -1.17 20.66
C GLU A 51 -6.74 -0.07 20.53
N GLY A 52 -5.84 -0.20 19.56
CA GLY A 52 -4.96 0.88 19.14
C GLY A 52 -5.76 1.95 18.41
N LYS A 53 -5.74 3.19 18.92
CA LYS A 53 -6.32 4.35 18.22
C LYS A 53 -5.59 4.57 16.90
N LEU A 54 -6.04 3.91 15.83
CA LEU A 54 -5.78 4.42 14.49
C LEU A 54 -6.50 5.77 14.44
N SER A 55 -5.68 6.82 14.42
CA SER A 55 -6.15 8.20 14.24
C SER A 55 -7.15 8.20 13.10
N LYS A 56 -8.34 8.78 13.29
CA LYS A 56 -9.35 8.94 12.23
C LYS A 56 -8.79 9.65 10.98
N ASP A 57 -7.60 10.24 11.10
CA ASP A 57 -6.85 10.91 10.05
C ASP A 57 -5.70 10.06 9.47
N TRP A 58 -5.63 8.74 9.68
CA TRP A 58 -4.52 7.92 9.15
C TRP A 58 -4.43 8.01 7.61
N VAL A 59 -5.57 8.13 6.91
CA VAL A 59 -5.63 8.45 5.48
C VAL A 59 -4.88 9.74 5.14
N LYS A 60 -5.03 10.79 5.96
CA LYS A 60 -4.27 12.04 5.78
C LYS A 60 -2.78 11.83 6.04
N HIS A 61 -2.42 11.01 7.03
CA HIS A 61 -1.00 10.69 7.28
C HIS A 61 -0.40 9.90 6.09
N ILE A 62 -1.21 9.05 5.44
CA ILE A 62 -0.79 8.38 4.20
C ILE A 62 -0.61 9.38 3.06
N GLN A 63 -1.56 10.28 2.89
CA GLN A 63 -1.54 11.28 1.83
C GLN A 63 -0.46 12.36 2.04
N GLN A 64 -0.08 12.66 3.28
CA GLN A 64 0.77 13.80 3.61
C GLN A 64 2.20 13.41 4.02
N GLU A 65 2.45 12.24 4.62
CA GLU A 65 3.74 11.94 5.26
C GLU A 65 4.20 10.47 5.13
N TRP A 66 4.24 9.92 3.91
CA TRP A 66 5.03 8.71 3.69
C TRP A 66 6.52 9.03 3.71
N LYS A 67 7.12 8.99 4.90
CA LYS A 67 8.55 9.24 5.10
C LYS A 67 9.42 8.35 4.22
N VAL A 68 8.99 7.12 3.94
CA VAL A 68 9.69 6.21 3.01
C VAL A 68 9.78 6.82 1.61
N VAL A 69 8.68 7.34 1.07
CA VAL A 69 8.64 7.97 -0.27
C VAL A 69 9.58 9.16 -0.33
N VAL A 70 9.60 9.98 0.72
CA VAL A 70 10.47 11.18 0.81
C VAL A 70 11.95 10.80 0.91
N VAL A 71 12.29 9.76 1.68
CA VAL A 71 13.69 9.35 1.89
C VAL A 71 14.31 8.78 0.61
N TYR A 72 13.52 8.13 -0.24
CA TYR A 72 13.98 7.47 -1.46
C TYR A 72 13.72 8.29 -2.75
N ASP A 73 13.28 9.54 -2.65
CA ASP A 73 12.94 10.42 -3.79
C ASP A 73 11.95 9.76 -4.78
N CYS A 74 11.01 8.99 -4.26
CA CYS A 74 9.95 8.34 -5.03
C CYS A 74 8.71 9.23 -5.10
N LYS A 75 7.75 8.83 -5.94
CA LYS A 75 6.39 9.39 -5.99
C LYS A 75 5.36 8.30 -5.74
N ILE A 76 4.29 8.63 -5.03
CA ILE A 76 3.12 7.75 -4.91
C ILE A 76 2.37 7.78 -6.23
N VAL A 77 2.03 6.61 -6.75
CA VAL A 77 1.26 6.47 -7.99
C VAL A 77 -0.18 6.89 -7.74
N GLU A 78 -0.72 7.71 -8.65
CA GLU A 78 -2.09 8.19 -8.61
C GLU A 78 -3.11 7.06 -8.84
N GLY A 79 -4.32 7.19 -8.27
CA GLY A 79 -5.43 6.30 -8.60
C GLY A 79 -5.44 4.94 -7.89
N VAL A 80 -4.44 4.65 -7.04
CA VAL A 80 -4.36 3.38 -6.30
C VAL A 80 -5.40 3.32 -5.17
N LEU A 81 -6.16 2.23 -5.13
CA LEU A 81 -7.25 1.99 -4.18
C LEU A 81 -6.84 0.98 -3.10
N SER A 82 -7.10 1.33 -1.86
CA SER A 82 -6.96 0.43 -0.70
C SER A 82 -8.34 0.00 -0.22
N HIS A 83 -8.53 -1.29 0.05
CA HIS A 83 -9.84 -1.88 0.30
C HIS A 83 -10.01 -2.38 1.73
N GLN A 84 -11.25 -2.26 2.24
CA GLN A 84 -11.67 -3.01 3.41
C GLN A 84 -11.68 -4.52 3.11
N LEU A 85 -11.15 -5.31 4.03
CA LEU A 85 -11.19 -6.76 3.99
C LEU A 85 -12.26 -7.28 4.95
N LYS A 86 -13.05 -8.25 4.49
CA LYS A 86 -14.01 -9.01 5.31
C LYS A 86 -14.01 -10.44 4.80
N GLN A 87 -13.81 -11.47 5.60
CA GLN A 87 -13.85 -12.83 5.04
C GLN A 87 -15.21 -13.12 4.34
N PRO A 88 -15.25 -13.58 3.08
CA PRO A 88 -14.15 -13.86 2.14
C PRO A 88 -13.84 -12.73 1.12
N VAL A 89 -14.46 -11.57 1.25
CA VAL A 89 -14.32 -10.35 0.45
C VAL A 89 -12.96 -9.66 0.67
N ILE A 90 -12.25 -9.41 -0.44
CA ILE A 90 -10.97 -8.67 -0.46
C ILE A 90 -11.11 -7.24 -1.00
N ASP A 91 -12.25 -6.93 -1.61
CA ASP A 91 -12.58 -5.67 -2.29
C ASP A 91 -13.82 -5.02 -1.65
N GLY A 92 -13.78 -4.84 -0.33
CA GLY A 92 -14.91 -4.28 0.42
C GLY A 92 -15.26 -2.86 -0.02
N ASN A 93 -16.52 -2.47 0.26
CA ASN A 93 -17.10 -1.20 -0.19
C ASN A 93 -16.45 0.05 0.39
N LYS A 94 -15.79 -0.05 1.55
CA LYS A 94 -15.04 1.08 2.13
C LYS A 94 -13.67 1.12 1.47
N VAL A 95 -13.44 2.14 0.65
CA VAL A 95 -12.24 2.30 -0.17
C VAL A 95 -11.52 3.59 0.21
N VAL A 96 -10.19 3.54 0.22
CA VAL A 96 -9.32 4.69 0.43
C VAL A 96 -8.49 4.93 -0.83
N LEU A 97 -8.40 6.19 -1.25
CA LEU A 97 -7.60 6.60 -2.39
C LEU A 97 -6.27 7.20 -1.90
N SER A 98 -5.16 6.60 -2.34
CA SER A 98 -3.81 7.00 -1.91
C SER A 98 -3.45 8.41 -2.39
N VAL A 99 -3.57 8.68 -3.69
CA VAL A 99 -3.47 10.02 -4.27
C VAL A 99 -4.60 10.20 -5.28
N SER A 100 -5.34 11.29 -5.17
CA SER A 100 -6.45 11.60 -6.06
C SER A 100 -5.98 12.10 -7.42
N ASN A 101 -6.66 11.70 -8.49
CA ASN A 101 -6.52 12.27 -9.83
C ASN A 101 -7.87 12.78 -10.35
N ALA A 102 -7.89 13.36 -11.55
CA ALA A 102 -9.10 13.95 -12.13
C ALA A 102 -10.21 12.89 -12.38
N ASP A 103 -9.82 11.66 -12.65
CA ASP A 103 -10.68 10.59 -13.15
C ASP A 103 -11.18 9.64 -12.05
N THR A 104 -10.51 9.61 -10.89
CA THR A 104 -10.79 8.67 -9.79
C THR A 104 -11.26 9.43 -8.56
N LYS A 105 -12.49 9.14 -8.13
CA LYS A 105 -13.07 9.67 -6.89
C LYS A 105 -13.63 8.52 -6.07
N VAL A 106 -13.33 8.53 -4.78
CA VAL A 106 -13.92 7.64 -3.79
C VAL A 106 -14.79 8.44 -2.86
N ASP A 107 -15.93 7.88 -2.49
CA ASP A 107 -16.76 8.48 -1.45
C ASP A 107 -16.05 8.37 -0.10
N GLY A 108 -16.22 9.39 0.75
CA GLY A 108 -15.68 9.34 2.10
C GLY A 108 -16.30 8.18 2.88
N ALA A 109 -15.45 7.36 3.49
CA ALA A 109 -15.88 6.27 4.36
C ALA A 109 -15.56 6.61 5.83
N GLU A 110 -16.50 6.36 6.73
CA GLU A 110 -16.23 6.36 8.17
C GLU A 110 -15.69 5.00 8.59
N PHE A 111 -14.54 4.99 9.26
CA PHE A 111 -13.91 3.78 9.80
C PHE A 111 -14.55 3.39 11.14
N GLU A 112 -14.77 2.09 11.31
CA GLU A 112 -15.31 1.48 12.52
C GLU A 112 -14.23 0.63 13.22
N GLU A 113 -14.50 0.28 14.47
CA GLU A 113 -13.63 -0.61 15.24
C GLU A 113 -13.70 -2.04 14.69
N ASN A 114 -12.58 -2.76 14.75
CA ASN A 114 -12.39 -4.13 14.29
C ASN A 114 -12.57 -4.33 12.77
N GLU A 115 -12.41 -3.27 11.98
CA GLU A 115 -12.32 -3.36 10.53
C GLU A 115 -10.88 -3.65 10.11
N VAL A 116 -10.72 -4.45 9.06
CA VAL A 116 -9.43 -4.79 8.46
C VAL A 116 -9.34 -4.12 7.11
N TYR A 117 -8.17 -3.58 6.77
CA TYR A 117 -7.90 -2.93 5.50
C TYR A 117 -6.61 -3.46 4.88
N ALA A 118 -6.65 -3.74 3.59
CA ALA A 118 -5.48 -3.89 2.73
C ALA A 118 -5.14 -2.50 2.18
N LEU A 119 -3.97 -2.00 2.56
CA LEU A 119 -3.45 -0.73 2.11
C LEU A 119 -2.48 -0.98 0.97
N ASP A 120 -2.87 -0.55 -0.21
CA ASP A 120 -2.11 -0.72 -1.44
C ASP A 120 -1.42 0.60 -1.74
N ILE A 121 -0.10 0.60 -1.64
CA ILE A 121 0.70 1.80 -1.85
C ILE A 121 1.73 1.50 -2.91
N VAL A 122 1.45 2.04 -4.10
CA VAL A 122 2.35 1.91 -5.22
C VAL A 122 3.23 3.14 -5.29
N THR A 123 4.54 2.91 -5.35
CA THR A 123 5.53 3.97 -5.47
C THR A 123 6.37 3.77 -6.72
N SER A 124 6.80 4.87 -7.33
CA SER A 124 7.64 4.87 -8.52
C SER A 124 8.79 5.84 -8.36
N THR A 125 9.96 5.47 -8.87
CA THR A 125 11.08 6.39 -9.07
C THR A 125 10.88 7.31 -10.29
N GLY A 126 9.82 7.10 -11.09
CA GLY A 126 9.44 7.92 -12.24
C GLY A 126 8.42 9.04 -11.91
N GLU A 127 7.48 9.30 -12.82
CA GLU A 127 6.49 10.38 -12.65
C GLU A 127 5.31 10.05 -11.73
N GLY A 128 5.01 8.77 -11.49
CA GLY A 128 3.89 8.36 -10.64
C GLY A 128 2.50 8.57 -11.26
N LYS A 129 2.41 8.58 -12.61
CA LYS A 129 1.17 8.69 -13.38
C LYS A 129 0.80 7.38 -14.05
#